data_AF-A0A1I6YYY4-F1
#
_entry.id   AF-A0A1I6YYY4-F1
#
_cell.length_a   1.000
_cell.length_b   1.000
_cell.length_c   1.000
_cell.angle_alpha   90.00
_cell.angle_beta   90.00
_cell.angle_gamma   90.00
#
_symmetry.space_group_name_H-M   'P 1'
#
loop_
_entity.id
_entity.type
_entity.pdbx_description
1 polymer ?
#
loop_
_entity_poly.entity_id
_entity_poly.type
_entity_poly.pdbx_seq_one_letter_code
_entity_poly.pdbx_strand_id
1 'polypeptide(L)'
;MRPKAHSYSYALKVVTVVLLCVSCKKNIEKEVSVTHEGAYTIKLDKDVSEYAEIKKFEIQDIIQLETNAESLLGKISKVQQIEGQWYIHSMSKLFVFNANGEFIHTIGEIGNGPGEISEVTNFWFDSGQQQIIVLDNNGRKIVSFNLNGEFQKEIRINSFPQGIAKFNNEFLLFLNRSASDFELNESYDVASMDENGIVKRTYFPSTPEYKTWYLPNMIFYEFDGKVNYFDYWRNQIYTWTEDEFIPYLKIDFGDSNFPYEFTKSAEGYDEKKRDYRFIHMGLVESENYLYFDIYDKGELAYFFYDKQNNELNFLNKDRYNPENLFIQPIATLSNDRFVSTIEPEHVKVLREHKRLTNPLLIDLADAMDKYDNPSLLVFTVKLSD
;
A
#
# COMPACT_ATOMS: atom_id res chain seq x y z
N MET A 1 54.15 10.63 83.52
CA MET A 1 54.74 9.86 82.40
C MET A 1 53.65 9.08 81.69
N ARG A 2 53.73 9.02 80.35
CA ARG A 2 52.82 8.42 79.35
C ARG A 2 51.62 9.28 78.90
N PRO A 3 51.65 9.81 77.66
CA PRO A 3 50.48 10.33 76.94
C PRO A 3 49.85 9.21 76.09
N LYS A 4 48.58 9.37 75.71
CA LYS A 4 47.86 8.72 74.57
C LYS A 4 46.36 9.00 74.75
N ALA A 5 45.54 9.31 73.76
CA ALA A 5 45.70 9.67 72.37
C ALA A 5 44.36 10.31 71.97
N HIS A 6 44.36 11.43 71.26
CA HIS A 6 43.15 11.95 70.63
C HIS A 6 42.81 11.07 69.42
N SER A 7 41.63 10.44 69.44
CA SER A 7 41.04 9.86 68.23
C SER A 7 40.03 10.87 67.68
N TYR A 8 40.40 11.52 66.59
CA TYR A 8 39.46 12.30 65.78
C TYR A 8 38.73 11.31 64.88
N SER A 9 37.46 11.03 65.22
CA SER A 9 36.52 10.33 64.36
C SER A 9 36.09 11.27 63.23
N TYR A 10 36.72 11.17 62.06
CA TYR A 10 36.20 11.79 60.84
C TYR A 10 34.98 11.01 60.37
N ALA A 11 33.79 11.50 60.72
CA ALA A 11 32.54 11.03 60.15
C ALA A 11 32.46 11.51 58.69
N LEU A 12 32.86 10.65 57.75
CA LEU A 12 32.70 10.86 56.32
C LEU A 12 31.19 10.82 56.01
N LYS A 13 30.55 11.99 55.92
CA LYS A 13 29.19 12.10 55.39
C LYS A 13 29.24 11.85 53.89
N VAL A 14 29.07 10.60 53.49
CA VAL A 14 28.76 10.23 52.10
C VAL A 14 27.39 10.79 51.79
N VAL A 15 27.35 11.93 51.09
CA VAL A 15 26.12 12.44 50.48
C VAL A 15 25.89 11.59 49.24
N THR A 16 25.09 10.54 49.39
CA THR A 16 24.54 9.80 48.25
C THR A 16 23.59 10.74 47.52
N VAL A 17 24.06 11.31 46.41
CA VAL A 17 23.21 11.98 45.43
C VAL A 17 22.39 10.87 44.78
N VAL A 18 21.17 10.67 45.29
CA VAL A 18 20.15 9.89 44.59
C VAL A 18 19.76 10.72 43.37
N LEU A 19 20.39 10.44 42.24
CA LEU A 19 19.87 10.81 40.92
C LEU A 19 18.52 10.12 40.79
N LEU A 20 17.47 10.85 41.14
CA LEU A 20 16.11 10.54 40.71
C LEU A 20 16.13 10.61 39.18
N CYS A 21 16.45 9.48 38.54
CA CYS A 21 16.01 9.20 37.19
C CYS A 21 14.49 9.22 37.24
N VAL A 22 13.91 10.42 37.16
CA VAL A 22 12.55 10.60 36.68
C VAL A 22 12.60 10.09 35.27
N SER A 23 12.36 8.80 35.12
CA SER A 23 11.94 8.22 33.86
C SER A 23 10.72 9.01 33.46
N CYS A 24 10.91 10.00 32.59
CA CYS A 24 9.85 10.48 31.75
C CYS A 24 9.40 9.25 30.96
N LYS A 25 8.46 8.49 31.52
CA LYS A 25 7.47 7.82 30.71
C LYS A 25 6.87 8.94 29.88
N LYS A 26 7.39 9.11 28.65
CA LYS A 26 6.71 9.89 27.63
C LYS A 26 5.32 9.27 27.58
N ASN A 27 4.34 9.96 28.16
CA ASN A 27 2.96 9.75 27.81
C ASN A 27 2.91 10.10 26.33
N ILE A 28 3.11 9.09 25.49
CA ILE A 28 2.77 9.18 24.09
C ILE A 28 1.28 9.55 24.11
N GLU A 29 0.86 10.57 23.36
CA GLU A 29 -0.54 10.75 22.98
C GLU A 29 -0.91 9.54 22.11
N LYS A 30 -1.08 8.36 22.74
CA LYS A 30 -1.03 7.09 22.01
C LYS A 30 -2.20 6.97 21.07
N GLU A 31 -3.39 7.36 21.48
CA GLU A 31 -4.60 7.03 20.75
C GLU A 31 -5.38 8.27 20.36
N VAL A 32 -5.61 8.42 19.07
CA VAL A 32 -6.44 9.47 18.50
C VAL A 32 -7.77 8.86 18.08
N SER A 33 -8.87 9.42 18.57
CA SER A 33 -10.20 9.07 18.09
C SER A 33 -10.36 9.55 16.65
N VAL A 34 -10.68 8.62 15.74
CA VAL A 34 -10.96 8.95 14.34
C VAL A 34 -12.47 9.06 14.16
N THR A 35 -12.94 10.15 13.56
CA THR A 35 -14.33 10.23 13.11
C THR A 35 -14.54 9.36 11.88
N HIS A 36 -15.66 8.65 11.82
CA HIS A 36 -16.05 7.85 10.66
C HIS A 36 -17.14 8.53 9.82
N GLU A 37 -17.71 9.64 10.31
CA GLU A 37 -18.79 10.39 9.67
C GLU A 37 -18.26 11.51 8.77
N GLY A 38 -19.02 11.86 7.74
CA GLY A 38 -18.69 12.98 6.83
C GLY A 38 -18.00 12.57 5.53
N ALA A 39 -17.72 11.28 5.31
CA ALA A 39 -17.24 10.79 4.03
C ALA A 39 -18.28 10.96 2.92
N TYR A 40 -17.82 11.29 1.71
CA TYR A 40 -18.63 11.17 0.50
C TYR A 40 -18.98 9.70 0.27
N THR A 41 -20.27 9.39 0.07
CA THR A 41 -20.73 8.00 -0.01
C THR A 41 -21.09 7.62 -1.45
N ILE A 42 -20.40 6.62 -1.98
CA ILE A 42 -20.76 5.90 -3.20
C ILE A 42 -21.67 4.74 -2.79
N LYS A 43 -22.93 4.75 -3.25
CA LYS A 43 -23.88 3.67 -2.98
C LYS A 43 -23.77 2.57 -4.04
N LEU A 44 -23.53 1.35 -3.58
CA LEU A 44 -23.50 0.13 -4.38
C LEU A 44 -24.45 -0.91 -3.76
N ASP A 45 -25.74 -0.59 -3.72
CA ASP A 45 -26.79 -1.33 -3.02
C ASP A 45 -27.68 -2.19 -3.93
N LYS A 46 -27.53 -2.07 -5.25
CA LYS A 46 -28.22 -2.89 -6.28
C LYS A 46 -27.45 -4.15 -6.66
N ASP A 47 -28.09 -5.08 -7.37
CA ASP A 47 -27.37 -6.22 -7.95
C ASP A 47 -26.36 -5.77 -9.02
N VAL A 48 -25.21 -6.44 -9.10
CA VAL A 48 -24.10 -6.05 -10.00
C VAL A 48 -24.58 -5.92 -11.45
N SER A 49 -25.48 -6.79 -11.89
CA SER A 49 -26.05 -6.78 -13.24
C SER A 49 -26.96 -5.59 -13.56
N GLU A 50 -27.35 -4.81 -12.55
CA GLU A 50 -28.19 -3.61 -12.74
C GLU A 50 -27.35 -2.35 -13.05
N TYR A 51 -26.03 -2.39 -12.81
CA TYR A 51 -25.15 -1.29 -13.19
C TYR A 51 -24.84 -1.33 -14.69
N ALA A 52 -24.43 -0.19 -15.24
CA ALA A 52 -23.98 -0.15 -16.63
C ALA A 52 -22.68 -0.96 -16.80
N GLU A 53 -22.57 -1.71 -17.88
CA GLU A 53 -21.31 -2.37 -18.24
C GLU A 53 -20.33 -1.34 -18.82
N ILE A 54 -19.04 -1.49 -18.50
CA ILE A 54 -17.98 -0.73 -19.18
C ILE A 54 -18.03 -1.07 -20.66
N LYS A 55 -18.36 -0.06 -21.49
CA LYS A 55 -18.57 -0.24 -22.92
C LYS A 55 -17.28 -0.56 -23.66
N LYS A 56 -16.21 0.17 -23.33
CA LYS A 56 -14.93 0.10 -24.05
C LYS A 56 -13.77 0.56 -23.18
N PHE A 57 -12.65 -0.15 -23.33
CA PHE A 57 -11.33 0.36 -22.96
C PHE A 57 -10.51 0.58 -24.23
N GLU A 58 -9.51 1.44 -24.15
CA GLU A 58 -8.62 1.76 -25.25
C GLU A 58 -7.18 1.57 -24.80
N ILE A 59 -6.50 0.57 -25.38
CA ILE A 59 -5.07 0.36 -25.16
C ILE A 59 -4.33 1.54 -25.78
N GLN A 60 -3.61 2.28 -24.96
CA GLN A 60 -2.79 3.42 -25.37
C GLN A 60 -1.35 2.99 -25.64
N ASP A 61 -0.83 2.08 -24.82
CA ASP A 61 0.54 1.60 -24.93
C ASP A 61 0.73 0.24 -24.26
N ILE A 62 1.75 -0.49 -24.69
CA ILE A 62 2.22 -1.73 -24.07
C ILE A 62 3.72 -1.64 -23.93
N ILE A 63 4.19 -1.62 -22.69
CA ILE A 63 5.61 -1.49 -22.37
C ILE A 63 6.13 -2.86 -21.95
N GLN A 64 6.90 -3.50 -22.83
CA GLN A 64 7.55 -4.77 -22.51
C GLN A 64 8.75 -4.50 -21.61
N LEU A 65 8.73 -5.04 -20.39
CA LEU A 65 9.84 -4.88 -19.46
C LEU A 65 10.99 -5.79 -19.88
N GLU A 66 12.19 -5.23 -19.97
CA GLU A 66 13.40 -5.95 -20.35
C GLU A 66 13.62 -7.17 -19.44
N THR A 67 13.88 -8.32 -20.05
CA THR A 67 14.10 -9.57 -19.33
C THR A 67 15.56 -10.01 -19.45
N ASN A 68 16.28 -9.91 -18.35
CA ASN A 68 17.64 -10.45 -18.23
C ASN A 68 17.88 -10.95 -16.79
N ALA A 69 19.09 -11.47 -16.52
CA ALA A 69 19.42 -12.04 -15.21
C ALA A 69 19.40 -11.02 -14.05
N GLU A 70 19.56 -9.73 -14.35
CA GLU A 70 19.58 -8.64 -13.38
C GLU A 70 18.19 -8.02 -13.17
N SER A 71 17.29 -8.17 -14.15
CA SER A 71 15.96 -7.54 -14.17
C SER A 71 14.78 -8.52 -14.05
N LEU A 72 15.02 -9.80 -13.74
CA LEU A 72 13.95 -10.80 -13.65
C LEU A 72 12.93 -10.45 -12.57
N LEU A 73 11.66 -10.40 -12.97
CA LEU A 73 10.52 -10.08 -12.11
C LEU A 73 9.76 -11.35 -11.74
N GLY A 74 9.32 -11.41 -10.48
CA GLY A 74 8.29 -12.34 -10.04
C GLY A 74 6.93 -11.63 -10.02
N LYS A 75 6.12 -11.92 -9.00
CA LYS A 75 4.86 -11.20 -8.79
C LYS A 75 5.13 -9.71 -8.54
N ILE A 76 4.55 -8.87 -9.40
CA ILE A 76 4.54 -7.41 -9.21
C ILE A 76 3.56 -7.07 -8.10
N SER A 77 4.06 -6.40 -7.06
CA SER A 77 3.28 -5.99 -5.89
C SER A 77 2.85 -4.52 -5.96
N LYS A 78 3.67 -3.65 -6.58
CA LYS A 78 3.38 -2.23 -6.73
C LYS A 78 4.13 -1.66 -7.93
N VAL A 79 3.48 -0.77 -8.68
CA VAL A 79 4.07 -0.01 -9.78
C VAL A 79 3.83 1.47 -9.53
N GLN A 80 4.84 2.30 -9.74
CA GLN A 80 4.72 3.75 -9.71
C GLN A 80 5.56 4.36 -10.82
N GLN A 81 5.01 5.33 -11.55
CA GLN A 81 5.79 6.15 -12.47
C GLN A 81 6.31 7.38 -11.72
N ILE A 82 7.62 7.61 -11.75
CA ILE A 82 8.29 8.72 -11.09
C ILE A 82 9.26 9.33 -12.11
N GLU A 83 9.10 10.62 -12.43
CA GLU A 83 9.95 11.33 -13.40
C GLU A 83 10.13 10.58 -14.74
N GLY A 84 9.05 9.93 -15.22
CA GLY A 84 9.05 9.16 -16.46
C GLY A 84 9.70 7.77 -16.39
N GLN A 85 10.19 7.34 -15.23
CA GLN A 85 10.73 6.00 -14.97
C GLN A 85 9.72 5.14 -14.22
N TRP A 86 9.79 3.82 -14.41
CA TRP A 86 8.94 2.85 -13.74
C TRP A 86 9.65 2.24 -12.54
N TYR A 87 9.10 2.47 -11.36
CA TYR A 87 9.53 1.86 -10.11
C TYR A 87 8.60 0.69 -9.80
N ILE A 88 9.16 -0.53 -9.86
CA ILE A 88 8.40 -1.77 -9.78
C ILE A 88 8.90 -2.57 -8.58
N HIS A 89 8.03 -2.72 -7.59
CA HIS A 89 8.27 -3.62 -6.47
C HIS A 89 7.86 -5.03 -6.89
N SER A 90 8.84 -5.94 -6.90
CA SER A 90 8.67 -7.34 -7.26
C SER A 90 9.55 -8.20 -6.38
N MET A 91 8.97 -9.28 -5.84
CA MET A 91 9.62 -10.14 -4.84
C MET A 91 10.11 -9.32 -3.64
N SER A 92 11.42 -9.28 -3.37
CA SER A 92 12.04 -8.52 -2.28
C SER A 92 12.89 -7.35 -2.79
N LYS A 93 12.66 -6.90 -4.03
CA LYS A 93 13.47 -5.87 -4.73
C LYS A 93 12.61 -4.76 -5.33
N LEU A 94 13.20 -3.58 -5.47
CA LEU A 94 12.64 -2.45 -6.17
C LEU A 94 13.45 -2.18 -7.44
N PHE A 95 12.85 -2.46 -8.60
CA PHE A 95 13.47 -2.30 -9.90
C PHE A 95 13.10 -0.96 -10.52
N VAL A 96 14.04 -0.36 -11.25
CA VAL A 96 13.83 0.87 -12.00
C VAL A 96 14.02 0.58 -13.48
N PHE A 97 12.99 0.86 -14.27
CA PHE A 97 13.02 0.79 -15.73
C PHE A 97 12.80 2.17 -16.32
N ASN A 98 13.32 2.43 -17.51
CA ASN A 98 13.01 3.66 -18.22
C ASN A 98 11.59 3.63 -18.81
N ALA A 99 11.14 4.74 -19.41
CA ALA A 99 9.80 4.85 -19.98
C ALA A 99 9.45 3.74 -20.99
N ASN A 100 10.45 3.21 -21.72
CA ASN A 100 10.31 2.19 -22.75
C ASN A 100 10.42 0.75 -22.22
N GLY A 101 10.64 0.57 -20.90
CA GLY A 101 10.77 -0.74 -20.28
C GLY A 101 12.19 -1.31 -20.26
N GLU A 102 13.22 -0.54 -20.63
CA GLU A 102 14.62 -0.98 -20.49
C GLU A 102 15.05 -0.89 -19.03
N PHE A 103 15.76 -1.90 -18.53
CA PHE A 103 16.20 -1.95 -17.14
C PHE A 103 17.32 -0.94 -16.90
N ILE A 104 17.22 -0.18 -15.81
CA ILE A 104 18.23 0.80 -15.41
C ILE A 104 19.06 0.26 -14.24
N HIS A 105 18.41 0.00 -13.11
CA HIS A 105 19.05 -0.46 -11.88
C HIS A 105 18.02 -0.97 -10.86
N THR A 106 18.48 -1.54 -9.75
CA THR A 106 17.66 -1.77 -8.55
C THR A 106 17.99 -0.74 -7.47
N ILE A 107 17.00 -0.31 -6.69
CA ILE A 107 17.21 0.58 -5.55
C ILE A 107 17.81 -0.21 -4.38
N GLY A 108 18.98 0.24 -3.93
CA GLY A 108 19.75 -0.39 -2.85
C GLY A 108 20.43 -1.70 -3.25
N GLU A 109 21.44 -2.07 -2.47
CA GLU A 109 22.13 -3.36 -2.60
C GLU A 109 21.59 -4.37 -1.58
N ILE A 110 21.53 -5.65 -1.95
CA ILE A 110 21.09 -6.70 -1.03
C ILE A 110 22.16 -6.95 0.03
N GLY A 111 21.79 -6.77 1.30
CA GLY A 111 22.67 -7.08 2.41
C GLY A 111 22.15 -6.57 3.76
N ASN A 112 23.04 -6.51 4.75
CA ASN A 112 22.70 -6.16 6.13
C ASN A 112 23.55 -4.99 6.69
N GLY A 113 24.45 -4.45 5.88
CA GLY A 113 25.28 -3.29 6.21
C GLY A 113 24.50 -1.97 6.22
N PRO A 114 25.12 -0.88 6.68
CA PRO A 114 24.55 0.46 6.56
C PRO A 114 24.26 0.80 5.10
N GLY A 115 23.03 1.19 4.80
CA GLY A 115 22.56 1.52 3.44
C GLY A 115 22.26 0.34 2.51
N GLU A 116 22.57 -0.90 2.92
CA GLU A 116 22.09 -2.12 2.25
C GLU A 116 20.64 -2.42 2.66
N ILE A 117 19.88 -3.14 1.84
CA ILE A 117 18.50 -3.54 2.12
C ILE A 117 18.45 -5.06 2.16
N SER A 118 17.79 -5.63 3.16
CA SER A 118 17.63 -7.09 3.22
C SER A 118 16.38 -7.58 2.49
N GLU A 119 15.32 -6.77 2.48
CA GLU A 119 14.10 -6.97 1.71
C GLU A 119 13.38 -5.63 1.47
N VAL A 120 12.80 -5.44 0.29
CA VAL A 120 11.78 -4.42 0.07
C VAL A 120 10.43 -4.99 0.50
N THR A 121 9.84 -4.48 1.59
CA THR A 121 8.46 -4.80 1.99
C THR A 121 7.47 -3.89 1.26
N ASN A 122 7.79 -2.61 1.23
CA ASN A 122 7.00 -1.55 0.61
C ASN A 122 7.90 -0.36 0.30
N PHE A 123 7.43 0.57 -0.52
CA PHE A 123 8.14 1.80 -0.79
C PHE A 123 7.19 2.99 -0.98
N TRP A 124 7.73 4.18 -0.74
CA TRP A 124 7.07 5.46 -0.93
C TRP A 124 7.98 6.42 -1.67
N PHE A 125 7.42 7.22 -2.57
CA PHE A 125 8.13 8.34 -3.19
C PHE A 125 7.78 9.63 -2.43
N ASP A 126 8.77 10.23 -1.79
CA ASP A 126 8.65 11.55 -1.19
C ASP A 126 9.00 12.60 -2.24
N SER A 127 7.98 13.10 -2.92
CA SER A 127 8.10 14.12 -3.98
C SER A 127 8.68 15.44 -3.47
N GLY A 128 8.50 15.77 -2.19
CA GLY A 128 9.02 16.99 -1.58
C GLY A 128 10.54 16.96 -1.40
N GLN A 129 11.12 15.79 -1.12
CA GLN A 129 12.57 15.61 -0.98
C GLN A 129 13.22 14.88 -2.16
N GLN A 130 12.44 14.45 -3.16
CA GLN A 130 12.90 13.69 -4.33
C GLN A 130 13.67 12.42 -3.93
N GLN A 131 13.07 11.64 -3.03
CA GLN A 131 13.69 10.43 -2.47
C GLN A 131 12.73 9.23 -2.50
N ILE A 132 13.30 8.05 -2.67
CA ILE A 132 12.64 6.76 -2.52
C ILE A 132 12.85 6.26 -1.11
N ILE A 133 11.76 6.03 -0.40
CA ILE A 133 11.75 5.50 0.96
C ILE A 133 11.37 4.03 0.88
N VAL A 134 12.26 3.16 1.32
CA VAL A 134 12.05 1.73 1.38
C VAL A 134 11.80 1.31 2.81
N LEU A 135 10.75 0.52 3.01
CA LEU A 135 10.50 -0.21 4.24
C LEU A 135 11.13 -1.60 4.17
N ASP A 136 12.10 -1.87 5.04
CA ASP A 136 12.84 -3.13 5.15
C ASP A 136 12.50 -3.83 6.46
N ASN A 137 11.57 -4.79 6.42
CA ASN A 137 11.10 -5.48 7.61
C ASN A 137 12.13 -6.48 8.14
N ASN A 138 12.83 -7.19 7.26
CA ASN A 138 13.88 -8.13 7.66
C ASN A 138 15.06 -7.39 8.31
N GLY A 139 15.40 -6.21 7.79
CA GLY A 139 16.43 -5.33 8.33
C GLY A 139 15.95 -4.46 9.49
N ARG A 140 14.65 -4.48 9.80
CA ARG A 140 13.98 -3.67 10.82
C ARG A 140 14.32 -2.18 10.69
N LYS A 141 14.23 -1.66 9.47
CA LYS A 141 14.62 -0.29 9.16
C LYS A 141 13.80 0.32 8.04
N ILE A 142 13.77 1.65 8.03
CA ILE A 142 13.34 2.46 6.90
C ILE A 142 14.59 3.08 6.31
N VAL A 143 14.78 2.95 5.01
CA VAL A 143 15.97 3.44 4.30
C VAL A 143 15.55 4.39 3.20
N SER A 144 16.19 5.55 3.11
CA SER A 144 15.93 6.56 2.10
C SER A 144 17.07 6.57 1.08
N PHE A 145 16.71 6.63 -0.19
CA PHE A 145 17.61 6.69 -1.34
C PHE A 145 17.23 7.88 -2.22
N ASN A 146 18.20 8.46 -2.92
CA ASN A 146 17.85 9.34 -4.03
C ASN A 146 17.33 8.53 -5.24
N LEU A 147 16.91 9.22 -6.30
CA LEU A 147 16.37 8.57 -7.50
C LEU A 147 17.40 7.70 -8.27
N ASN A 148 18.70 7.91 -8.06
CA ASN A 148 19.78 7.08 -8.62
C ASN A 148 20.05 5.81 -7.80
N GLY A 149 19.31 5.60 -6.70
CA GLY A 149 19.50 4.45 -5.81
C GLY A 149 20.64 4.62 -4.80
N GLU A 150 21.17 5.83 -4.63
CA GLU A 150 22.24 6.09 -3.65
C GLU A 150 21.64 6.32 -2.26
N PHE A 151 22.21 5.65 -1.26
CA PHE A 151 21.78 5.75 0.13
C PHE A 151 21.88 7.18 0.67
N GLN A 152 20.86 7.62 1.40
CA GLN A 152 20.81 8.93 2.07
C GLN A 152 20.72 8.81 3.59
N LYS A 153 19.79 8.00 4.12
CA LYS A 153 19.52 7.89 5.56
C LYS A 153 18.90 6.53 5.89
N GLU A 154 19.13 6.05 7.11
CA GLU A 154 18.35 4.94 7.69
C GLU A 154 17.80 5.29 9.07
N ILE A 155 16.64 4.71 9.39
CA ILE A 155 15.97 4.79 10.69
C ILE A 155 15.67 3.35 11.12
N ARG A 156 16.15 2.94 12.30
CA ARG A 156 15.77 1.63 12.87
C ARG A 156 14.37 1.69 13.44
N ILE A 157 13.57 0.67 13.18
CA ILE A 157 12.21 0.52 13.69
C ILE A 157 12.07 -0.80 14.44
N ASN A 158 11.41 -0.79 15.59
CA ASN A 158 11.09 -2.02 16.34
C ASN A 158 9.65 -2.45 16.04
N SER A 159 9.37 -2.69 14.77
CA SER A 159 8.03 -2.96 14.24
C SER A 159 8.12 -3.65 12.89
N PHE A 160 7.04 -4.29 12.45
CA PHE A 160 6.92 -4.91 11.13
C PHE A 160 5.74 -4.35 10.33
N PRO A 161 5.71 -3.03 10.05
CA PRO A 161 4.62 -2.45 9.30
C PRO A 161 4.54 -3.09 7.90
N GLN A 162 3.35 -3.08 7.30
CA GLN A 162 3.10 -3.69 6.00
C GLN A 162 2.92 -2.64 4.90
N GLY A 163 2.82 -1.37 5.27
CA GLY A 163 2.73 -0.24 4.36
C GLY A 163 3.40 0.99 4.97
N ILE A 164 3.91 1.86 4.09
CA ILE A 164 4.56 3.11 4.47
C ILE A 164 4.08 4.25 3.57
N ALA A 165 3.90 5.42 4.16
CA ALA A 165 3.82 6.67 3.45
C ALA A 165 4.60 7.75 4.21
N LYS A 166 4.92 8.86 3.54
CA LYS A 166 5.49 10.03 4.19
C LYS A 166 4.75 11.27 3.71
N PHE A 167 4.37 12.11 4.66
CA PHE A 167 3.82 13.43 4.39
C PHE A 167 4.55 14.45 5.26
N ASN A 168 5.13 15.47 4.65
CA ASN A 168 6.05 16.40 5.31
C ASN A 168 7.15 15.65 6.08
N ASN A 169 7.24 15.82 7.40
CA ASN A 169 8.26 15.22 8.26
C ASN A 169 7.72 14.06 9.11
N GLU A 170 6.58 13.46 8.71
CA GLU A 170 6.01 12.31 9.40
C GLU A 170 5.85 11.11 8.47
N PHE A 171 6.25 9.95 8.99
CA PHE A 171 5.95 8.65 8.41
C PHE A 171 4.60 8.17 8.91
N LEU A 172 3.80 7.60 8.01
CA LEU A 172 2.62 6.82 8.32
C LEU A 172 2.95 5.35 8.09
N LEU A 173 2.71 4.53 9.10
CA LEU A 173 3.04 3.12 9.11
C LEU A 173 1.77 2.30 9.30
N PHE A 174 1.50 1.39 8.38
CA PHE A 174 0.36 0.49 8.49
C PHE A 174 0.77 -0.76 9.27
N LEU A 175 0.25 -0.89 10.50
CA LEU A 175 0.62 -1.93 11.46
C LEU A 175 -0.22 -3.19 11.31
N ASN A 176 -1.31 -3.15 10.54
CA ASN A 176 -2.22 -4.28 10.33
C ASN A 176 -2.62 -4.98 11.64
N ARG A 177 -3.14 -4.20 12.60
CA ARG A 177 -3.61 -4.67 13.91
C ARG A 177 -2.55 -5.37 14.76
N SER A 178 -1.28 -4.98 14.63
CA SER A 178 -0.18 -5.58 15.39
C SER A 178 0.02 -4.92 16.75
N ALA A 179 -0.24 -5.65 17.84
CA ALA A 179 0.07 -5.19 19.20
C ALA A 179 1.57 -5.33 19.56
N SER A 180 2.31 -6.18 18.84
CA SER A 180 3.75 -6.36 19.07
C SER A 180 4.61 -5.24 18.48
N ASP A 181 4.00 -4.34 17.70
CA ASP A 181 4.67 -3.25 17.03
C ASP A 181 4.92 -2.11 18.02
N PHE A 182 6.14 -1.58 18.06
CA PHE A 182 6.53 -0.43 18.89
C PHE A 182 6.23 -0.54 20.40
N GLU A 183 6.10 -1.75 20.94
CA GLU A 183 5.73 -1.99 22.35
C GLU A 183 4.41 -1.29 22.74
N LEU A 184 3.44 -1.30 21.82
CA LEU A 184 2.11 -0.78 22.05
C LEU A 184 1.32 -1.72 22.98
N ASN A 185 0.43 -1.14 23.81
CA ASN A 185 -0.39 -1.92 24.75
C ASN A 185 -1.62 -2.55 24.07
N GLU A 186 -2.01 -2.00 22.92
CA GLU A 186 -3.19 -2.37 22.14
C GLU A 186 -2.82 -2.42 20.66
N SER A 187 -3.70 -3.00 19.84
CA SER A 187 -3.49 -3.05 18.40
C SER A 187 -4.12 -1.85 17.70
N TYR A 188 -3.39 -1.32 16.73
CA TYR A 188 -3.85 -0.22 15.88
C TYR A 188 -3.63 -0.58 14.42
N ASP A 189 -4.40 0.01 13.51
CA ASP A 189 -4.13 -0.17 12.07
C ASP A 189 -3.01 0.75 11.59
N VAL A 190 -2.89 1.96 12.15
CA VAL A 190 -1.93 2.97 11.69
C VAL A 190 -1.21 3.63 12.87
N ALA A 191 0.08 3.89 12.70
CA ALA A 191 0.86 4.79 13.55
C ALA A 191 1.50 5.91 12.72
N SER A 192 1.59 7.10 13.30
CA SER A 192 2.47 8.16 12.79
C SER A 192 3.77 8.22 13.58
N MET A 193 4.88 8.48 12.90
CA MET A 193 6.24 8.42 13.44
C MET A 193 7.07 9.56 12.89
N ASP A 194 7.88 10.20 13.74
CA ASP A 194 8.81 11.23 13.29
C ASP A 194 10.05 10.66 12.57
N GLU A 195 10.87 11.55 12.00
CA GLU A 195 12.09 11.16 11.30
C GLU A 195 13.23 10.65 12.20
N ASN A 196 13.02 10.58 13.51
CA ASN A 196 13.93 9.98 14.48
C ASN A 196 13.47 8.58 14.94
N GLY A 197 12.37 8.07 14.37
CA GLY A 197 11.83 6.76 14.74
C GLY A 197 10.94 6.79 15.98
N ILE A 198 10.49 7.97 16.42
CA ILE A 198 9.62 8.12 17.59
C ILE A 198 8.17 8.13 17.13
N VAL A 199 7.40 7.13 17.58
CA VAL A 199 5.95 7.08 17.37
C VAL A 199 5.30 8.27 18.08
N LYS A 200 4.51 9.05 17.33
CA LYS A 200 3.79 10.22 17.83
C LYS A 200 2.35 9.87 18.21
N ARG A 201 1.62 9.22 17.31
CA ARG A 201 0.19 8.92 17.43
C ARG A 201 -0.13 7.55 16.84
N THR A 202 -1.21 6.93 17.30
CA THR A 202 -1.80 5.73 16.71
C THR A 202 -3.29 5.94 16.48
N TYR A 203 -3.80 5.29 15.44
CA TYR A 203 -5.14 5.49 14.89
C TYR A 203 -5.81 4.15 14.63
N PHE A 204 -7.14 4.18 14.58
CA PHE A 204 -7.97 3.00 14.29
C PHE A 204 -7.67 1.86 15.28
N PRO A 205 -8.04 2.02 16.57
CA PRO A 205 -7.89 0.96 17.55
C PRO A 205 -8.62 -0.31 17.10
N SER A 206 -7.99 -1.45 17.35
CA SER A 206 -8.46 -2.76 16.92
C SER A 206 -8.23 -3.79 18.02
N THR A 207 -9.10 -4.79 18.08
CA THR A 207 -8.91 -5.95 18.96
C THR A 207 -8.14 -7.02 18.17
N PRO A 208 -6.92 -7.40 18.59
CA PRO A 208 -6.13 -8.39 17.86
C PRO A 208 -6.64 -9.79 18.09
N GLU A 209 -7.40 -10.32 17.14
CA GLU A 209 -7.63 -11.77 17.04
C GLU A 209 -7.53 -12.28 15.59
N TYR A 210 -7.75 -11.43 14.59
CA TYR A 210 -7.59 -11.79 13.18
C TYR A 210 -6.82 -10.75 12.37
N LYS A 211 -5.80 -11.24 11.67
CA LYS A 211 -5.10 -10.55 10.59
C LYS A 211 -5.29 -11.37 9.32
N THR A 212 -5.66 -10.71 8.23
CA THR A 212 -5.60 -11.33 6.90
C THR A 212 -4.17 -11.27 6.37
N TRP A 213 -3.76 -12.31 5.63
CA TRP A 213 -2.52 -12.33 4.87
C TRP A 213 -2.66 -11.61 3.52
N TYR A 214 -3.88 -11.24 3.12
CA TYR A 214 -4.19 -10.56 1.87
C TYR A 214 -4.39 -9.07 2.14
N LEU A 215 -3.40 -8.28 1.77
CA LEU A 215 -3.42 -6.83 1.91
C LEU A 215 -3.82 -6.15 0.60
N PRO A 216 -4.54 -5.02 0.64
CA PRO A 216 -4.78 -4.22 -0.56
C PRO A 216 -3.48 -3.85 -1.27
N ASN A 217 -3.53 -3.75 -2.60
CA ASN A 217 -2.40 -3.29 -3.41
C ASN A 217 -1.98 -1.86 -3.03
N MET A 218 -2.95 -1.04 -2.61
CA MET A 218 -2.76 0.33 -2.14
C MET A 218 -3.39 0.52 -0.76
N ILE A 219 -2.57 0.43 0.29
CA ILE A 219 -2.98 0.75 1.66
C ILE A 219 -2.85 2.25 1.91
N PHE A 220 -1.69 2.80 1.52
CA PHE A 220 -1.50 4.23 1.39
C PHE A 220 -1.23 4.56 -0.07
N TYR A 221 -1.80 5.67 -0.54
CA TYR A 221 -1.56 6.19 -1.87
C TYR A 221 -1.66 7.72 -1.87
N GLU A 222 -0.99 8.34 -2.84
CA GLU A 222 -1.06 9.78 -3.04
C GLU A 222 -2.16 10.10 -4.05
N PHE A 223 -2.99 11.08 -3.74
CA PHE A 223 -3.95 11.66 -4.68
C PHE A 223 -4.14 13.14 -4.35
N ASP A 224 -4.10 14.01 -5.37
CA ASP A 224 -4.24 15.47 -5.23
C ASP A 224 -3.24 16.07 -4.20
N GLY A 225 -1.99 15.59 -4.22
CA GLY A 225 -0.92 16.02 -3.31
C GLY A 225 -1.16 15.66 -1.83
N LYS A 226 -2.11 14.77 -1.55
CA LYS A 226 -2.43 14.30 -0.18
C LYS A 226 -2.20 12.81 -0.07
N VAL A 227 -1.88 12.38 1.14
CA VAL A 227 -1.78 10.95 1.46
C VAL A 227 -3.14 10.44 1.92
N ASN A 228 -3.60 9.39 1.28
CA ASN A 228 -4.84 8.70 1.61
C ASN A 228 -4.54 7.33 2.21
N TYR A 229 -5.35 6.93 3.18
CA TYR A 229 -5.34 5.62 3.82
C TYR A 229 -6.63 4.88 3.49
N PHE A 230 -6.50 3.68 2.95
CA PHE A 230 -7.62 2.81 2.68
C PHE A 230 -7.85 1.83 3.85
N ASP A 231 -8.89 2.10 4.64
CA ASP A 231 -9.43 1.15 5.62
C ASP A 231 -10.33 0.14 4.92
N TYR A 232 -9.70 -0.92 4.42
CA TYR A 232 -10.37 -2.01 3.73
C TYR A 232 -11.32 -2.82 4.63
N TRP A 233 -11.25 -2.68 5.95
CA TRP A 233 -12.19 -3.33 6.86
C TRP A 233 -13.53 -2.58 6.97
N ARG A 234 -13.53 -1.29 6.66
CA ARG A 234 -14.72 -0.42 6.72
C ARG A 234 -15.19 0.06 5.35
N ASN A 235 -14.53 -0.35 4.28
CA ASN A 235 -14.76 0.11 2.91
C ASN A 235 -14.68 1.64 2.79
N GLN A 236 -13.71 2.24 3.50
CA GLN A 236 -13.62 3.68 3.67
C GLN A 236 -12.19 4.18 3.50
N ILE A 237 -12.06 5.35 2.89
CA ILE A 237 -10.81 6.04 2.64
C ILE A 237 -10.77 7.29 3.52
N TYR A 238 -9.60 7.54 4.10
CA TYR A 238 -9.32 8.72 4.91
C TYR A 238 -8.17 9.50 4.30
N THR A 239 -8.23 10.82 4.36
CA THR A 239 -7.14 11.70 3.95
C THR A 239 -6.37 12.17 5.18
N TRP A 240 -5.05 12.18 5.08
CA TRP A 240 -4.16 12.75 6.09
C TRP A 240 -4.03 14.26 5.88
N THR A 241 -4.37 15.06 6.89
CA THR A 241 -4.35 16.55 6.81
C THR A 241 -3.11 17.20 7.38
N GLU A 242 -2.40 16.54 8.31
CA GLU A 242 -1.04 16.86 8.85
C GLU A 242 -0.80 16.06 10.14
N ASP A 243 -1.84 15.88 10.94
CA ASP A 243 -1.82 15.18 12.22
C ASP A 243 -3.07 14.33 12.50
N GLU A 244 -4.06 14.32 11.61
CA GLU A 244 -5.27 13.52 11.73
C GLU A 244 -5.71 12.88 10.40
N PHE A 245 -6.53 11.84 10.53
CA PHE A 245 -7.23 11.21 9.42
C PHE A 245 -8.67 11.72 9.35
N ILE A 246 -9.03 12.37 8.25
CA ILE A 246 -10.39 12.80 7.98
C ILE A 246 -11.10 11.86 7.00
N PRO A 247 -12.37 11.48 7.23
CA PRO A 247 -13.16 10.73 6.26
C PRO A 247 -13.20 11.41 4.91
N TYR A 248 -12.83 10.68 3.86
CA TYR A 248 -12.86 11.16 2.49
C TYR A 248 -13.98 10.52 1.68
N LEU A 249 -13.94 9.20 1.54
CA LEU A 249 -14.84 8.46 0.67
C LEU A 249 -15.23 7.12 1.29
N LYS A 250 -16.48 6.69 1.14
CA LYS A 250 -16.98 5.40 1.59
C LYS A 250 -17.75 4.71 0.47
N ILE A 251 -17.52 3.41 0.31
CA ILE A 251 -18.35 2.55 -0.54
C ILE A 251 -19.36 1.84 0.36
N ASP A 252 -20.64 2.10 0.12
CA ASP A 252 -21.75 1.62 0.92
C ASP A 252 -22.56 0.57 0.16
N PHE A 253 -22.54 -0.66 0.65
CA PHE A 253 -23.28 -1.79 0.08
C PHE A 253 -24.70 -1.95 0.66
N GLY A 254 -25.20 -0.94 1.38
CA GLY A 254 -26.50 -1.01 2.07
C GLY A 254 -26.54 -2.15 3.10
N ASP A 255 -27.61 -2.93 3.08
CA ASP A 255 -27.77 -4.09 3.98
C ASP A 255 -26.76 -5.22 3.72
N SER A 256 -26.06 -5.18 2.58
CA SER A 256 -25.04 -6.18 2.24
C SER A 256 -23.64 -5.83 2.75
N ASN A 257 -23.41 -4.70 3.44
CA ASN A 257 -22.07 -4.39 3.99
C ASN A 257 -21.57 -5.50 4.92
N PHE A 258 -20.33 -5.92 4.74
CA PHE A 258 -19.66 -6.83 5.68
C PHE A 258 -19.55 -6.18 7.07
N PRO A 259 -20.21 -6.73 8.11
CA PRO A 259 -20.16 -6.14 9.44
C PRO A 259 -18.74 -6.17 10.03
N TYR A 260 -18.27 -5.01 10.52
CA TYR A 260 -16.93 -4.87 11.07
C TYR A 260 -16.61 -5.87 12.21
N GLU A 261 -17.62 -6.23 13.01
CA GLU A 261 -17.47 -7.19 14.12
C GLU A 261 -17.01 -8.58 13.65
N PHE A 262 -17.40 -9.02 12.45
CA PHE A 262 -16.93 -10.30 11.91
C PHE A 262 -15.47 -10.24 11.45
N THR A 263 -14.87 -9.05 11.30
CA THR A 263 -13.43 -8.92 10.98
C THR A 263 -12.53 -9.19 12.18
N LYS A 264 -13.10 -9.36 13.38
CA LYS A 264 -12.33 -9.54 14.62
C LYS A 264 -11.77 -10.96 14.77
N SER A 265 -12.39 -11.98 14.18
CA SER A 265 -11.92 -13.38 14.26
C SER A 265 -11.84 -14.04 12.87
N ALA A 266 -10.94 -15.01 12.72
CA ALA A 266 -10.79 -15.76 11.46
C ALA A 266 -12.07 -16.53 11.11
N GLU A 267 -12.66 -17.18 12.11
CA GLU A 267 -13.93 -17.90 12.00
C GLU A 267 -15.06 -16.97 11.56
N GLY A 268 -15.21 -15.82 12.21
CA GLY A 268 -16.22 -14.82 11.86
C GLY A 268 -16.07 -14.35 10.41
N TYR A 269 -14.83 -14.07 9.98
CA TYR A 269 -14.56 -13.65 8.62
C TYR A 269 -14.83 -14.76 7.59
N ASP A 270 -14.26 -15.94 7.78
CA ASP A 270 -14.31 -17.02 6.80
C ASP A 270 -15.72 -17.60 6.64
N GLU A 271 -16.51 -17.68 7.72
CA GLU A 271 -17.89 -18.16 7.66
C GLU A 271 -18.82 -17.16 6.99
N LYS A 272 -18.63 -15.85 7.23
CA LYS A 272 -19.58 -14.82 6.82
C LYS A 272 -19.26 -14.14 5.51
N LYS A 273 -18.01 -14.15 5.03
CA LYS A 273 -17.61 -13.39 3.82
C LYS A 273 -18.40 -13.70 2.56
N ARG A 274 -19.05 -14.88 2.48
CA ARG A 274 -19.91 -15.27 1.35
C ARG A 274 -21.33 -14.71 1.42
N ASP A 275 -21.75 -14.15 2.56
CA ASP A 275 -23.09 -13.60 2.75
C ASP A 275 -23.15 -12.09 2.48
N TYR A 276 -21.99 -11.42 2.38
CA TYR A 276 -21.87 -9.96 2.36
C TYR A 276 -20.99 -9.45 1.22
N ARG A 277 -20.95 -8.12 1.11
CA ARG A 277 -20.12 -7.33 0.20
C ARG A 277 -19.04 -6.56 0.96
N PHE A 278 -17.85 -6.54 0.39
CA PHE A 278 -16.73 -5.73 0.86
C PHE A 278 -15.72 -5.50 -0.27
N ILE A 279 -14.98 -4.40 -0.21
CA ILE A 279 -13.92 -4.10 -1.16
C ILE A 279 -12.82 -5.16 -1.03
N HIS A 280 -12.34 -5.64 -2.16
CA HIS A 280 -11.22 -6.57 -2.24
C HIS A 280 -9.89 -5.78 -2.33
N MET A 281 -8.83 -6.34 -2.92
CA MET A 281 -7.47 -5.78 -2.83
C MET A 281 -7.21 -4.61 -3.79
N GLY A 282 -8.04 -4.43 -4.81
CA GLY A 282 -7.86 -3.42 -5.85
C GLY A 282 -8.56 -2.12 -5.51
N LEU A 283 -7.76 -1.05 -5.44
CA LEU A 283 -8.23 0.33 -5.35
C LEU A 283 -7.23 1.19 -6.14
N VAL A 284 -7.71 1.97 -7.10
CA VAL A 284 -6.90 2.95 -7.84
C VAL A 284 -7.72 4.19 -8.05
N GLU A 285 -7.17 5.34 -7.70
CA GLU A 285 -7.85 6.62 -7.79
C GLU A 285 -7.16 7.55 -8.76
N SER A 286 -7.94 8.19 -9.64
CA SER A 286 -7.51 9.26 -10.53
C SER A 286 -8.41 10.48 -10.37
N GLU A 287 -8.15 11.57 -11.09
CA GLU A 287 -8.99 12.78 -11.01
C GLU A 287 -10.46 12.50 -11.37
N ASN A 288 -10.69 11.69 -12.41
CA ASN A 288 -12.01 11.45 -12.96
C ASN A 288 -12.65 10.14 -12.51
N TYR A 289 -11.85 9.16 -12.09
CA TYR A 289 -12.36 7.84 -11.76
C TYR A 289 -11.84 7.29 -10.43
N LEU A 290 -12.62 6.41 -9.85
CA LEU A 290 -12.19 5.48 -8.81
C LEU A 290 -12.43 4.06 -9.30
N TYR A 291 -11.37 3.29 -9.48
CA TYR A 291 -11.46 1.85 -9.67
C TYR A 291 -11.42 1.14 -8.31
N PHE A 292 -12.27 0.14 -8.15
CA PHE A 292 -12.17 -0.80 -7.05
C PHE A 292 -12.75 -2.17 -7.43
N ASP A 293 -12.24 -3.22 -6.80
CA ASP A 293 -12.86 -4.54 -6.85
C ASP A 293 -13.55 -4.89 -5.53
N ILE A 294 -14.56 -5.76 -5.60
CA ILE A 294 -15.33 -6.20 -4.45
C ILE A 294 -15.48 -7.71 -4.48
N TYR A 295 -15.63 -8.31 -3.31
CA TYR A 295 -16.35 -9.57 -3.19
C TYR A 295 -17.83 -9.25 -3.08
N ASP A 296 -18.63 -9.70 -4.04
CA ASP A 296 -20.08 -9.78 -3.95
C ASP A 296 -20.50 -11.20 -3.58
N LYS A 297 -20.73 -11.44 -2.29
CA LYS A 297 -21.26 -12.71 -1.78
C LYS A 297 -20.47 -13.94 -2.26
N GLY A 298 -19.15 -13.80 -2.28
CA GLY A 298 -18.20 -14.84 -2.69
C GLY A 298 -17.71 -14.75 -4.14
N GLU A 299 -18.32 -13.93 -4.98
CA GLU A 299 -17.90 -13.71 -6.37
C GLU A 299 -17.15 -12.38 -6.51
N LEU A 300 -16.13 -12.31 -7.39
CA LEU A 300 -15.40 -11.06 -7.62
C LEU A 300 -16.15 -10.19 -8.64
N ALA A 301 -16.30 -8.92 -8.32
CA ALA A 301 -16.82 -7.90 -9.23
C ALA A 301 -15.92 -6.66 -9.22
N TYR A 302 -15.93 -5.92 -10.33
CA TYR A 302 -14.95 -4.89 -10.64
C TYR A 302 -15.71 -3.64 -11.07
N PHE A 303 -15.37 -2.48 -10.52
CA PHE A 303 -16.09 -1.25 -10.75
C PHE A 303 -15.18 -0.09 -11.11
N PHE A 304 -15.66 0.75 -12.02
CA PHE A 304 -15.18 2.10 -12.21
C PHE A 304 -16.30 3.06 -11.84
N TYR A 305 -16.00 3.96 -10.92
CA TYR A 305 -16.87 5.07 -10.55
C TYR A 305 -16.42 6.34 -11.29
N ASP A 306 -17.32 6.92 -12.09
CA ASP A 306 -17.16 8.24 -12.70
C ASP A 306 -17.45 9.32 -11.64
N LYS A 307 -16.42 10.04 -11.22
CA LYS A 307 -16.53 11.10 -10.22
C LYS A 307 -17.23 12.36 -10.74
N GLN A 308 -17.21 12.59 -12.05
CA GLN A 308 -17.84 13.76 -12.66
C GLN A 308 -19.35 13.56 -12.79
N ASN A 309 -19.77 12.38 -13.24
CA ASN A 309 -21.17 12.05 -13.49
C ASN A 309 -21.85 11.35 -12.30
N ASN A 310 -21.07 10.89 -11.31
CA ASN A 310 -21.52 10.06 -10.18
C ASN A 310 -22.14 8.74 -10.63
N GLU A 311 -21.48 8.06 -11.58
CA GLU A 311 -21.99 6.83 -12.20
C GLU A 311 -21.08 5.63 -11.90
N LEU A 312 -21.69 4.53 -11.47
CA LEU A 312 -21.00 3.24 -11.30
C LEU A 312 -21.15 2.38 -12.55
N ASN A 313 -20.03 1.90 -13.04
CA ASN A 313 -19.94 1.00 -14.18
C ASN A 313 -19.19 -0.27 -13.77
N PHE A 314 -19.75 -1.43 -14.08
CA PHE A 314 -19.11 -2.71 -13.75
C PHE A 314 -18.34 -3.29 -14.94
N LEU A 315 -17.20 -3.90 -14.67
CA LEU A 315 -16.38 -4.60 -15.65
C LEU A 315 -16.72 -6.09 -15.64
N ASN A 316 -17.40 -6.53 -16.70
CA ASN A 316 -17.74 -7.94 -16.90
C ASN A 316 -16.55 -8.71 -17.51
N LYS A 317 -15.98 -9.68 -16.78
CA LYS A 317 -14.82 -10.47 -17.26
C LYS A 317 -15.20 -11.69 -18.11
N ASP A 318 -16.39 -12.24 -17.92
CA ASP A 318 -16.71 -13.59 -18.39
C ASP A 318 -17.51 -13.64 -19.68
N ARG A 319 -18.23 -12.57 -20.04
CA ARG A 319 -19.32 -12.73 -21.01
C ARG A 319 -18.90 -12.77 -22.47
N TYR A 320 -17.96 -11.91 -22.92
CA TYR A 320 -17.65 -11.80 -24.37
C TYR A 320 -16.22 -11.36 -24.76
N ASN A 321 -15.42 -10.73 -23.89
CA ASN A 321 -14.08 -10.26 -24.24
C ASN A 321 -13.02 -10.73 -23.22
N PRO A 322 -12.23 -11.76 -23.54
CA PRO A 322 -11.18 -12.27 -22.65
C PRO A 322 -10.04 -11.26 -22.43
N GLU A 323 -9.93 -10.21 -23.24
CA GLU A 323 -8.96 -9.13 -23.03
C GLU A 323 -9.31 -8.28 -21.79
N ASN A 324 -10.56 -8.33 -21.31
CA ASN A 324 -10.97 -7.68 -20.05
C ASN A 324 -10.19 -8.21 -18.84
N LEU A 325 -9.57 -9.39 -18.95
CA LEU A 325 -8.69 -9.93 -17.91
C LEU A 325 -7.50 -9.01 -17.61
N PHE A 326 -7.05 -8.23 -18.60
CA PHE A 326 -5.93 -7.30 -18.47
C PHE A 326 -6.33 -5.95 -17.89
N ILE A 327 -7.63 -5.67 -17.70
CA ILE A 327 -8.15 -4.34 -17.33
C ILE A 327 -8.41 -4.26 -15.83
N GLN A 328 -7.38 -4.55 -15.04
CA GLN A 328 -7.37 -4.44 -13.59
C GLN A 328 -6.23 -3.50 -13.20
N PRO A 329 -6.51 -2.20 -13.03
CA PRO A 329 -5.47 -1.24 -12.79
C PRO A 329 -4.82 -1.48 -11.42
N ILE A 330 -3.50 -1.34 -11.40
CA ILE A 330 -2.67 -1.39 -10.19
C ILE A 330 -1.97 -0.04 -9.94
N ALA A 331 -2.09 0.90 -10.88
CA ALA A 331 -1.58 2.26 -10.79
C ALA A 331 -2.31 3.19 -11.75
N THR A 332 -2.09 4.49 -11.58
CA THR A 332 -2.55 5.56 -12.46
C THR A 332 -1.36 6.40 -12.93
N LEU A 333 -1.44 6.97 -14.14
CA LEU A 333 -0.43 7.92 -14.66
C LEU A 333 -0.97 9.35 -14.70
N SER A 334 -2.25 9.49 -15.02
CA SER A 334 -2.95 10.77 -15.13
C SER A 334 -4.46 10.53 -15.12
N ASN A 335 -5.25 11.59 -15.23
CA ASN A 335 -6.71 11.66 -15.09
C ASN A 335 -7.47 10.41 -15.54
N ASP A 336 -7.19 9.91 -16.74
CA ASP A 336 -7.93 8.80 -17.34
C ASP A 336 -7.03 7.62 -17.75
N ARG A 337 -5.73 7.68 -17.42
CA ARG A 337 -4.74 6.70 -17.85
C ARG A 337 -4.37 5.77 -16.71
N PHE A 338 -4.70 4.51 -16.89
CA PHE A 338 -4.46 3.45 -15.94
C PHE A 338 -3.34 2.54 -16.40
N VAL A 339 -2.71 1.88 -15.43
CA VAL A 339 -1.69 0.85 -15.68
C VAL A 339 -2.13 -0.45 -15.06
N SER A 340 -2.06 -1.52 -15.83
CA SER A 340 -2.17 -2.90 -15.38
C SER A 340 -0.97 -3.72 -15.87
N THR A 341 -0.92 -5.00 -15.50
CA THR A 341 0.12 -5.92 -15.94
C THR A 341 -0.44 -6.99 -16.88
N ILE A 342 0.35 -7.37 -17.87
CA ILE A 342 0.11 -8.51 -18.75
C ILE A 342 1.15 -9.57 -18.43
N GLU A 343 0.70 -10.66 -17.84
CA GLU A 343 1.53 -11.85 -17.65
C GLU A 343 1.73 -12.55 -19.01
N PRO A 344 2.96 -12.93 -19.39
CA PRO A 344 3.24 -13.54 -20.69
C PRO A 344 2.44 -14.83 -20.92
N GLU A 345 2.30 -15.66 -19.88
CA GLU A 345 1.53 -16.90 -19.96
C GLU A 345 0.07 -16.64 -20.35
N HIS A 346 -0.56 -15.63 -19.74
CA HIS A 346 -1.97 -15.31 -20.02
C HIS A 346 -2.17 -14.86 -21.47
N VAL A 347 -1.36 -13.92 -21.96
CA VAL A 347 -1.54 -13.40 -23.32
C VAL A 347 -1.20 -14.45 -24.39
N LYS A 348 -0.20 -15.31 -24.15
CA LYS A 348 0.14 -16.41 -25.04
C LYS A 348 -0.96 -17.48 -25.09
N VAL A 349 -1.54 -17.85 -23.96
CA VAL A 349 -2.68 -18.78 -23.93
C VAL A 349 -3.86 -18.23 -24.73
N LEU A 350 -4.18 -16.94 -24.59
CA LEU A 350 -5.23 -16.31 -25.38
C LEU A 350 -4.89 -16.27 -26.88
N ARG A 351 -3.62 -16.03 -27.23
CA ARG A 351 -3.15 -16.06 -28.62
C ARG A 351 -3.30 -17.44 -29.25
N GLU A 352 -2.87 -18.50 -28.57
CA GLU A 352 -2.96 -19.89 -29.02
C GLU A 352 -4.41 -20.33 -29.28
N HIS A 353 -5.33 -19.90 -28.42
CA HIS A 353 -6.77 -20.20 -28.54
C HIS A 353 -7.50 -19.24 -29.50
N LYS A 354 -6.79 -18.33 -30.19
CA LYS A 354 -7.37 -17.33 -31.10
C LYS A 354 -8.43 -16.45 -30.43
N ARG A 355 -8.18 -16.10 -29.16
CA ARG A 355 -9.06 -15.30 -28.31
C ARG A 355 -8.65 -13.83 -28.21
N LEU A 356 -7.52 -13.46 -28.80
CA LEU A 356 -7.10 -12.06 -28.94
C LEU A 356 -7.66 -11.46 -30.24
N THR A 357 -8.15 -10.23 -30.13
CA THR A 357 -8.71 -9.41 -31.20
C THR A 357 -7.98 -8.09 -31.37
N ASN A 358 -7.38 -7.55 -30.30
CA ASN A 358 -6.60 -6.33 -30.34
C ASN A 358 -5.23 -6.57 -31.01
N PRO A 359 -4.88 -5.82 -32.09
CA PRO A 359 -3.61 -5.97 -32.78
C PRO A 359 -2.38 -5.82 -31.88
N LEU A 360 -2.40 -4.89 -30.92
CA LEU A 360 -1.27 -4.66 -30.01
C LEU A 360 -1.02 -5.86 -29.09
N LEU A 361 -2.08 -6.50 -28.60
CA LEU A 361 -1.96 -7.72 -27.80
C LEU A 361 -1.50 -8.92 -28.63
N ILE A 362 -1.92 -8.97 -29.90
CA ILE A 362 -1.46 -9.99 -30.85
C ILE A 362 0.04 -9.83 -31.13
N ASP A 363 0.48 -8.61 -31.45
CA ASP A 363 1.88 -8.31 -31.74
C ASP A 363 2.76 -8.58 -30.50
N LEU A 364 2.29 -8.20 -29.30
CA LEU A 364 2.96 -8.55 -28.05
C LEU A 364 3.11 -10.07 -27.89
N ALA A 365 2.00 -10.82 -28.04
CA ALA A 365 2.01 -12.27 -27.83
C ALA A 365 2.92 -13.02 -28.82
N ASP A 366 3.02 -12.51 -30.05
CA ASP A 366 3.88 -13.08 -31.09
C ASP A 366 5.36 -12.72 -30.88
N ALA A 367 5.66 -11.57 -30.26
CA ALA A 367 7.02 -11.11 -29.98
C ALA A 367 7.64 -11.67 -28.69
N MET A 368 6.82 -11.99 -27.68
CA MET A 368 7.31 -12.35 -26.33
C MET A 368 7.48 -13.86 -26.11
N ASP A 369 8.46 -14.25 -25.29
CA ASP A 369 8.56 -15.60 -24.72
C ASP A 369 7.67 -15.73 -23.47
N LYS A 370 7.29 -16.96 -23.10
CA LYS A 370 6.50 -17.20 -21.89
C LYS A 370 7.29 -16.98 -20.60
N TYR A 371 8.62 -16.95 -20.68
CA TYR A 371 9.51 -16.68 -19.56
C TYR A 371 9.97 -15.21 -19.50
N ASP A 372 9.48 -14.36 -20.40
CA ASP A 372 9.75 -12.93 -20.32
C ASP A 372 9.10 -12.33 -19.06
N ASN A 373 9.57 -11.15 -18.67
CA ASN A 373 8.93 -10.37 -17.63
C ASN A 373 7.52 -9.93 -18.06
N PRO A 374 6.62 -9.65 -17.09
CA PRO A 374 5.32 -9.04 -17.38
C PRO A 374 5.48 -7.73 -18.15
N SER A 375 4.52 -7.42 -19.01
CA SER A 375 4.44 -6.11 -19.68
C SER A 375 3.51 -5.18 -18.91
N LEU A 376 3.77 -3.87 -18.94
CA LEU A 376 2.83 -2.87 -18.43
C LEU A 376 1.86 -2.50 -19.56
N LEU A 377 0.56 -2.60 -19.28
CA LEU A 377 -0.51 -2.18 -20.18
C LEU A 377 -0.99 -0.80 -19.73
N VAL A 378 -0.90 0.18 -20.62
CA VAL A 378 -1.47 1.51 -20.39
C VAL A 378 -2.77 1.62 -21.16
N PHE A 379 -3.86 1.92 -20.46
CA PHE A 379 -5.19 1.99 -21.07
C PHE A 379 -6.02 3.15 -20.51
N THR A 380 -7.05 3.54 -21.27
CA THR A 380 -8.12 4.43 -20.81
C THR A 380 -9.44 3.68 -20.80
N VAL A 381 -10.39 4.13 -19.99
CA VAL A 381 -11.77 3.64 -19.99
C VAL A 381 -12.70 4.72 -20.52
N LYS A 382 -13.72 4.32 -21.28
CA LYS A 382 -14.83 5.19 -21.69
C LYS A 382 -16.11 4.62 -21.11
N LEU A 383 -16.68 5.34 -20.14
CA LEU A 383 -17.89 4.91 -19.42
C LEU A 383 -19.17 5.44 -20.10
N SER A 384 -19.10 6.62 -20.73
CA SER A 384 -20.19 7.25 -21.50
C SER A 384 -19.82 7.42 -22.99
N ASP A 385 -20.85 7.63 -23.84
CA ASP A 385 -20.71 7.81 -25.31
C ASP A 385 -20.29 9.23 -25.70
#